data_AF-A0A3A2ZLH9-F1
#
_entry.id   AF-A0A3A2ZLH9-F1
#
_cell.length_a   1.000
_cell.length_b   1.000
_cell.length_c   1.000
_cell.angle_alpha   90.00
_cell.angle_beta   90.00
_cell.angle_gamma   90.00
#
_symmetry.space_group_name_H-M   'P 1'
#
loop_
_entity.id
_entity.type
_entity.pdbx_description
1 polymer ?
#
loop_
_entity_poly.entity_id
_entity_poly.type
_entity_poly.pdbx_seq_one_letter_code
_entity_poly.pdbx_strand_id
1 'polypeptide(L)'
;MAKDSLPHFNDQATRKECVVKNYSRRIAHVVLILGLLCIGYRYYYLPLQSTGPQPTRYCNKPLQSLSSSRLESFQQCSIDNLLNTGLYFLDTASPISVADYEERRDRLASALVADGVDAFVVEPGYTFKYYANVSQPEWEVWEPEERPFLMIVQPTQDQKTGEIKANTSFLCPSFEAERALLLGMPFSEPIQIIPWEEHWNPYSTLMESQAISSQNGTPRLMVDEEMRDFIQRGLSSAGFDVVGLKGRVEQVRQTKSESEVGILRAVNTGTVEAVRQMRKCLYPGLTESEITEVLDNTLRAAGLEPFFDIVLFDENAANPHGGTNGSKVLEAETFILIDVGAHLYGYSSDICRTFFPPFFKKPSCGASTPEHIKEKLKVQPLLFNAEPLLTTTQVWDIVFEAQTQSIHQMRENSTAASTDIAARDVISEAGYGETFTHRVGHGIGIKAHESPYLNKGNVNTLLKSGMTFTSEPGIYLVDNFGVRHEDVLLVQGHDEPVLLTGTRAGGPWDP
;
A
#
# COMPACT_ATOMS: atom_id res chain seq x y z
N MET A 1 21.27 2.02 56.13
CA MET A 1 22.20 1.50 57.16
C MET A 1 22.22 -0.02 56.94
N ALA A 2 23.24 -0.64 56.34
CA ALA A 2 24.59 -0.89 56.89
C ALA A 2 24.49 -1.76 58.18
N LYS A 3 25.18 -2.90 58.33
CA LYS A 3 26.33 -3.45 57.55
C LYS A 3 26.63 -4.93 57.93
N ASP A 4 27.62 -5.52 57.26
CA ASP A 4 28.45 -6.70 57.66
C ASP A 4 27.77 -8.10 57.65
N SER A 5 28.45 -9.24 57.37
CA SER A 5 29.89 -9.56 57.18
C SER A 5 30.16 -10.78 56.26
N LEU A 6 31.33 -10.82 55.61
CA LEU A 6 31.93 -11.93 54.83
C LEU A 6 32.56 -13.03 55.73
N PRO A 7 33.07 -14.16 55.16
CA PRO A 7 34.51 -14.24 54.83
C PRO A 7 34.89 -14.95 53.50
N HIS A 8 36.10 -14.63 52.98
CA HIS A 8 36.81 -15.33 51.86
C HIS A 8 37.37 -16.71 52.31
N PHE A 9 37.68 -17.71 51.47
CA PHE A 9 38.75 -17.85 50.42
C PHE A 9 38.56 -19.23 49.69
N ASN A 10 39.21 -19.65 48.58
CA ASN A 10 40.29 -19.08 47.75
C ASN A 10 40.25 -19.54 46.25
N ASP A 11 40.79 -18.70 45.36
CA ASP A 11 41.67 -18.91 44.19
C ASP A 11 41.92 -20.33 43.58
N GLN A 12 41.61 -20.53 42.28
CA GLN A 12 42.62 -20.57 41.18
C GLN A 12 42.01 -20.84 39.78
N ALA A 13 42.63 -20.27 38.75
CA ALA A 13 42.16 -20.30 37.36
C ALA A 13 42.75 -21.44 36.52
N THR A 14 42.05 -21.86 35.46
CA THR A 14 42.70 -22.27 34.20
C THR A 14 41.74 -22.20 33.00
N ARG A 15 42.26 -21.69 31.87
CA ARG A 15 41.54 -21.62 30.58
C ARG A 15 41.49 -23.01 29.92
N LYS A 16 40.45 -23.28 29.12
CA LYS A 16 40.57 -23.97 27.81
C LYS A 16 39.32 -23.88 26.91
N GLU A 17 39.49 -23.10 25.84
CA GLU A 17 39.07 -23.35 24.45
C GLU A 17 37.70 -24.02 24.16
N CYS A 18 36.82 -23.24 23.53
CA CYS A 18 35.69 -23.77 22.77
C CYS A 18 36.16 -24.42 21.46
N VAL A 19 35.65 -25.61 21.15
CA VAL A 19 35.83 -26.26 19.84
C VAL A 19 34.48 -26.40 19.15
N VAL A 20 34.29 -25.65 18.07
CA VAL A 20 33.14 -25.77 17.16
C VAL A 20 33.27 -27.07 16.37
N LYS A 21 32.22 -27.90 16.36
CA LYS A 21 32.13 -29.09 15.49
C LYS A 21 31.04 -28.94 14.44
N ASN A 22 31.45 -28.64 13.21
CA ASN A 22 30.63 -28.88 12.02
C ASN A 22 30.40 -30.38 11.84
N TYR A 23 29.16 -30.79 11.56
CA TYR A 23 28.84 -32.14 11.07
C TYR A 23 28.40 -32.08 9.62
N SER A 24 29.18 -32.72 8.74
CA SER A 24 28.89 -32.86 7.32
C SER A 24 28.54 -34.30 6.97
N ARG A 25 27.44 -34.44 6.22
CA ARG A 25 27.02 -35.53 5.30
C ARG A 25 27.77 -36.88 5.36
N ARG A 26 26.99 -37.96 5.47
CA ARG A 26 27.25 -39.22 4.74
C ARG A 26 25.96 -39.80 4.15
N ILE A 27 26.10 -40.45 2.99
CA ILE A 27 25.03 -41.04 2.16
C ILE A 27 25.33 -42.54 1.98
N ALA A 28 24.30 -43.39 2.05
CA ALA A 28 24.18 -44.71 1.39
C ALA A 28 22.67 -45.11 1.41
N HIS A 29 21.97 -45.28 0.27
CA HIS A 29 21.88 -46.52 -0.55
C HIS A 29 21.42 -47.74 0.29
N VAL A 30 20.36 -48.51 0.00
CA VAL A 30 19.89 -49.14 -1.27
C VAL A 30 18.42 -49.60 -1.12
N VAL A 31 17.58 -49.62 -2.20
CA VAL A 31 16.63 -50.70 -2.63
C VAL A 31 16.17 -50.42 -4.08
N LEU A 32 15.85 -51.46 -4.87
CA LEU A 32 15.53 -51.45 -6.31
C LEU A 32 14.18 -52.17 -6.61
N ILE A 33 13.58 -51.91 -7.79
CA ILE A 33 12.73 -52.85 -8.61
C ILE A 33 11.26 -53.12 -8.11
N LEU A 34 10.17 -53.21 -8.91
CA LEU A 34 9.89 -53.16 -10.38
C LEU A 34 8.39 -52.91 -10.74
N GLY A 35 8.09 -52.17 -11.83
CA GLY A 35 6.97 -52.41 -12.81
C GLY A 35 5.51 -52.06 -12.42
N LEU A 36 4.56 -51.78 -13.34
CA LEU A 36 4.55 -51.71 -14.82
C LEU A 36 3.22 -51.03 -15.33
N LEU A 37 3.12 -50.70 -16.64
CA LEU A 37 1.93 -50.24 -17.42
C LEU A 37 1.47 -48.77 -17.27
N CYS A 38 1.02 -48.02 -18.32
CA CYS A 38 1.23 -48.12 -19.78
C CYS A 38 0.73 -46.85 -20.53
N ILE A 39 1.28 -46.58 -21.75
CA ILE A 39 0.75 -45.64 -22.79
C ILE A 39 0.82 -44.12 -22.44
N GLY A 40 1.26 -43.19 -23.31
CA GLY A 40 1.87 -43.31 -24.63
C GLY A 40 1.37 -42.25 -25.63
N TYR A 41 2.11 -41.15 -25.83
CA TYR A 41 2.03 -40.30 -27.03
C TYR A 41 3.43 -39.74 -27.37
N ARG A 42 3.75 -39.66 -28.66
CA ARG A 42 5.11 -39.38 -29.17
C ARG A 42 5.04 -38.38 -30.32
N TYR A 43 5.66 -37.22 -30.17
CA TYR A 43 5.96 -36.31 -31.29
C TYR A 43 7.48 -36.28 -31.53
N TYR A 44 7.86 -36.22 -32.80
CA TYR A 44 9.24 -36.33 -33.26
C TYR A 44 9.98 -34.99 -33.22
N TYR A 45 11.24 -35.00 -32.80
CA TYR A 45 12.23 -34.01 -33.20
C TYR A 45 13.49 -34.72 -33.73
N LEU A 46 13.94 -34.29 -34.92
CA LEU A 46 15.15 -34.73 -35.60
C LEU A 46 16.21 -33.63 -35.51
N PRO A 47 17.44 -33.92 -35.04
CA PRO A 47 18.53 -32.95 -35.10
C PRO A 47 19.25 -33.03 -36.45
N LEU A 48 19.30 -31.91 -37.18
CA LEU A 48 20.16 -31.75 -38.35
C LEU A 48 21.58 -31.33 -37.90
N GLN A 49 22.59 -32.11 -38.30
CA GLN A 49 23.98 -31.68 -38.24
C GLN A 49 24.34 -30.91 -39.52
N SER A 50 25.00 -29.76 -39.38
CA SER A 50 25.69 -29.09 -40.49
C SER A 50 27.08 -28.66 -40.07
N THR A 51 28.09 -29.03 -40.86
CA THR A 51 29.50 -28.67 -40.66
C THR A 51 29.82 -27.33 -41.33
N GLY A 52 30.55 -26.46 -40.64
CA GLY A 52 30.96 -25.12 -41.12
C GLY A 52 32.12 -24.55 -40.28
N PRO A 53 32.93 -23.61 -40.81
CA PRO A 53 34.32 -23.43 -40.36
C PRO A 53 34.54 -22.55 -39.11
N GLN A 54 35.79 -22.58 -38.61
CA GLN A 54 36.23 -21.96 -37.35
C GLN A 54 36.03 -20.44 -37.25
N PRO A 55 35.84 -19.90 -36.02
CA PRO A 55 35.62 -18.48 -35.81
C PRO A 55 36.91 -17.66 -35.93
N THR A 56 36.87 -16.61 -36.76
CA THR A 56 37.84 -15.51 -36.73
C THR A 56 37.60 -14.65 -35.49
N ARG A 57 38.67 -14.33 -34.75
CA ARG A 57 38.60 -13.44 -33.58
C ARG A 57 38.30 -12.00 -34.00
N TYR A 58 37.04 -11.60 -33.90
CA TYR A 58 36.69 -10.18 -33.79
C TYR A 58 36.73 -9.76 -32.31
N CYS A 59 37.57 -8.76 -32.00
CA CYS A 59 37.58 -8.13 -30.69
C CYS A 59 36.36 -7.22 -30.54
N ASN A 60 35.24 -7.78 -30.08
CA ASN A 60 34.16 -6.96 -29.53
C ASN A 60 34.63 -6.36 -28.20
N LYS A 61 34.85 -5.04 -28.16
CA LYS A 61 34.78 -4.31 -26.89
C LYS A 61 33.36 -4.41 -26.35
N PRO A 62 33.15 -4.64 -25.05
CA PRO A 62 31.80 -4.66 -24.49
C PRO A 62 31.20 -3.25 -24.52
N LEU A 63 30.14 -3.06 -25.30
CA LEU A 63 29.31 -1.84 -25.29
C LEU A 63 28.39 -1.75 -24.05
N GLN A 64 28.32 -2.82 -23.25
CA GLN A 64 27.48 -2.92 -22.05
C GLN A 64 28.06 -2.25 -20.78
N SER A 65 29.32 -1.80 -20.77
CA SER A 65 29.96 -1.31 -19.53
C SER A 65 29.79 0.20 -19.26
N LEU A 66 29.12 0.95 -20.16
CA LEU A 66 28.95 2.40 -20.03
C LEU A 66 27.53 2.81 -19.65
N SER A 67 26.51 2.04 -20.05
CA SER A 67 25.13 2.24 -19.63
C SER A 67 24.93 1.83 -18.17
N SER A 68 25.39 0.62 -17.77
CA SER A 68 25.27 0.15 -16.39
C SER A 68 25.88 1.13 -15.39
N SER A 69 27.10 1.61 -15.65
CA SER A 69 27.78 2.58 -14.79
C SER A 69 27.07 3.92 -14.65
N ARG A 70 26.23 4.33 -15.62
CA ARG A 70 25.42 5.56 -15.51
C ARG A 70 24.15 5.34 -14.70
N LEU A 71 23.47 4.20 -14.90
CA LEU A 71 22.31 3.81 -14.12
C LEU A 71 22.69 3.61 -12.63
N GLU A 72 23.79 2.89 -12.37
CA GLU A 72 24.40 2.74 -11.05
C GLU A 72 24.70 4.11 -10.39
N SER A 73 25.24 5.06 -11.16
CA SER A 73 25.53 6.42 -10.65
C SER A 73 24.26 7.23 -10.34
N PHE A 74 23.20 7.08 -11.14
CA PHE A 74 21.90 7.71 -10.91
C PHE A 74 21.23 7.13 -9.65
N GLN A 75 21.24 5.80 -9.50
CA GLN A 75 20.75 5.13 -8.30
C GLN A 75 21.47 5.59 -7.04
N GLN A 76 22.81 5.61 -7.07
CA GLN A 76 23.60 6.06 -5.93
C GLN A 76 23.31 7.53 -5.57
N CYS A 77 23.22 8.41 -6.57
CA CYS A 77 22.85 9.81 -6.37
C CYS A 77 21.47 9.97 -5.72
N SER A 78 20.48 9.18 -6.17
CA SER A 78 19.11 9.21 -5.64
C SER A 78 19.06 8.76 -4.18
N ILE A 79 19.67 7.62 -3.87
CA ILE A 79 19.79 7.06 -2.52
C ILE A 79 20.55 8.04 -1.60
N ASP A 80 21.72 8.52 -2.02
CA ASP A 80 22.53 9.44 -1.21
C ASP A 80 21.77 10.73 -0.92
N ASN A 81 21.07 11.31 -1.90
CA ASN A 81 20.26 12.52 -1.67
C ASN A 81 19.14 12.29 -0.65
N LEU A 82 18.46 11.13 -0.69
CA LEU A 82 17.42 10.81 0.30
C LEU A 82 17.99 10.56 1.69
N LEU A 83 19.06 9.78 1.82
CA LEU A 83 19.72 9.54 3.11
C LEU A 83 20.30 10.84 3.71
N ASN A 84 20.81 11.74 2.88
CA ASN A 84 21.33 13.05 3.30
C ASN A 84 20.25 14.03 3.81
N THR A 85 18.94 13.72 3.67
CA THR A 85 17.87 14.44 4.38
C THR A 85 17.90 14.20 5.89
N GLY A 86 18.64 13.19 6.36
CA GLY A 86 18.58 12.69 7.73
C GLY A 86 17.35 11.84 8.03
N LEU A 87 16.51 11.54 7.01
CA LEU A 87 15.26 10.78 7.12
C LEU A 87 14.27 11.37 8.15
N TYR A 88 14.27 12.70 8.31
CA TYR A 88 13.47 13.44 9.30
C TYR A 88 11.96 13.11 9.31
N PHE A 89 11.43 12.63 8.19
CA PHE A 89 10.03 12.21 8.08
C PHE A 89 9.70 10.99 8.96
N LEU A 90 10.68 10.12 9.25
CA LEU A 90 10.52 8.95 10.12
C LEU A 90 10.34 9.33 11.60
N ASP A 91 10.72 10.54 12.02
CA ASP A 91 10.60 11.01 13.42
C ASP A 91 9.15 11.02 13.94
N THR A 92 8.16 10.96 13.02
CA THR A 92 6.73 10.95 13.36
C THR A 92 6.12 9.55 13.48
N ALA A 93 6.87 8.49 13.18
CA ALA A 93 6.38 7.11 13.16
C ALA A 93 7.00 6.24 14.27
N SER A 94 6.18 5.35 14.81
CA SER A 94 6.60 4.25 15.68
C SER A 94 5.77 3.00 15.37
N PRO A 95 6.28 1.79 15.67
CA PRO A 95 5.46 0.58 15.59
C PRO A 95 4.23 0.70 16.50
N ILE A 96 3.08 0.26 15.99
CA ILE A 96 1.83 0.19 16.75
C ILE A 96 2.01 -0.74 17.97
N SER A 97 1.65 -0.26 19.17
CA SER A 97 1.84 -1.02 20.41
C SER A 97 0.74 -2.08 20.62
N VAL A 98 0.99 -3.05 21.50
CA VAL A 98 -0.03 -4.06 21.89
C VAL A 98 -1.28 -3.38 22.46
N ALA A 99 -1.12 -2.27 23.20
CA ALA A 99 -2.23 -1.50 23.75
C ALA A 99 -3.07 -0.81 22.66
N ASP A 100 -2.43 -0.27 21.60
CA ASP A 100 -3.16 0.28 20.45
C ASP A 100 -3.98 -0.82 19.74
N TYR A 101 -3.42 -2.03 19.60
CA TYR A 101 -4.14 -3.17 19.01
C TYR A 101 -5.31 -3.65 19.88
N GLU A 102 -5.18 -3.61 21.21
CA GLU A 102 -6.29 -3.87 22.14
C GLU A 102 -7.36 -2.79 22.04
N GLU A 103 -6.99 -1.50 22.01
CA GLU A 103 -7.94 -0.40 21.82
C GLU A 103 -8.72 -0.55 20.51
N ARG A 104 -8.06 -0.89 19.39
CA ARG A 104 -8.74 -1.15 18.11
C ARG A 104 -9.84 -2.20 18.24
N ARG A 105 -9.55 -3.31 18.93
CA ARG A 105 -10.51 -4.40 19.16
C ARG A 105 -11.62 -3.97 20.12
N ASP A 106 -11.33 -3.22 21.19
CA ASP A 106 -12.33 -2.68 22.12
C ASP A 106 -13.27 -1.65 21.44
N ARG A 107 -12.75 -0.84 20.50
CA ARG A 107 -13.56 0.05 19.63
C ARG A 107 -14.47 -0.75 18.69
N LEU A 108 -13.95 -1.84 18.09
CA LEU A 108 -14.75 -2.78 17.30
C LEU A 108 -15.86 -3.44 18.14
N ALA A 109 -15.55 -3.93 19.34
CA ALA A 109 -16.53 -4.48 20.27
C ALA A 109 -17.64 -3.46 20.62
N SER A 110 -17.26 -2.22 20.92
CA SER A 110 -18.20 -1.13 21.17
C SER A 110 -19.08 -0.79 19.95
N ALA A 111 -18.53 -0.90 18.74
CA ALA A 111 -19.27 -0.71 17.50
C ALA A 111 -20.26 -1.86 17.22
N LEU A 112 -19.88 -3.12 17.47
CA LEU A 112 -20.74 -4.30 17.34
C LEU A 112 -21.99 -4.20 18.22
N VAL A 113 -21.83 -3.81 19.49
CA VAL A 113 -22.95 -3.58 20.42
C VAL A 113 -23.88 -2.48 19.90
N ALA A 114 -23.32 -1.40 19.36
CA ALA A 114 -24.10 -0.26 18.86
C ALA A 114 -24.83 -0.55 17.54
N ASP A 115 -24.31 -1.43 16.69
CA ASP A 115 -24.94 -1.87 15.44
C ASP A 115 -25.85 -3.11 15.61
N GLY A 116 -25.91 -3.70 16.81
CA GLY A 116 -26.76 -4.86 17.13
C GLY A 116 -26.26 -6.18 16.53
N VAL A 117 -24.94 -6.42 16.62
CA VAL A 117 -24.24 -7.58 16.06
C VAL A 117 -23.56 -8.36 17.18
N ASP A 118 -23.63 -9.69 17.16
CA ASP A 118 -23.10 -10.55 18.22
C ASP A 118 -21.57 -10.78 18.08
N ALA A 119 -21.02 -10.82 16.87
CA ALA A 119 -19.56 -10.88 16.65
C ALA A 119 -19.13 -10.33 15.27
N PHE A 120 -17.86 -9.91 15.16
CA PHE A 120 -17.17 -9.68 13.89
C PHE A 120 -16.31 -10.89 13.54
N VAL A 121 -16.31 -11.32 12.28
CA VAL A 121 -15.49 -12.44 11.78
C VAL A 121 -14.71 -12.02 10.54
N VAL A 122 -13.41 -12.31 10.53
CA VAL A 122 -12.49 -11.90 9.45
C VAL A 122 -11.37 -12.93 9.27
N GLU A 123 -10.95 -13.13 8.02
CA GLU A 123 -9.79 -13.95 7.65
C GLU A 123 -8.55 -13.07 7.35
N PRO A 124 -7.33 -13.63 7.28
CA PRO A 124 -6.11 -12.86 7.00
C PRO A 124 -6.21 -11.95 5.76
N GLY A 125 -5.68 -10.74 5.89
CA GLY A 125 -5.93 -9.64 4.96
C GLY A 125 -5.72 -8.28 5.64
N TYR A 126 -6.14 -7.18 5.00
CA TYR A 126 -5.92 -5.83 5.54
C TYR A 126 -6.62 -5.59 6.88
N THR A 127 -7.87 -6.02 7.03
CA THR A 127 -8.61 -5.89 8.30
C THR A 127 -8.05 -6.81 9.39
N PHE A 128 -7.56 -8.01 9.04
CA PHE A 128 -6.88 -8.88 10.01
C PHE A 128 -5.55 -8.26 10.47
N LYS A 129 -4.76 -7.72 9.54
CA LYS A 129 -3.52 -6.97 9.86
C LYS A 129 -3.82 -5.79 10.78
N TYR A 130 -4.91 -5.06 10.55
CA TYR A 130 -5.35 -3.94 11.39
C TYR A 130 -5.61 -4.34 12.85
N TYR A 131 -6.21 -5.49 13.11
CA TYR A 131 -6.59 -5.94 14.47
C TYR A 131 -5.63 -6.92 15.12
N ALA A 132 -4.80 -7.64 14.35
CA ALA A 132 -3.96 -8.74 14.82
C ALA A 132 -2.55 -8.77 14.20
N ASN A 133 -2.16 -7.75 13.42
CA ASN A 133 -0.81 -7.61 12.83
C ASN A 133 -0.33 -8.83 12.01
N VAL A 134 -1.24 -9.56 11.36
CA VAL A 134 -0.93 -10.65 10.43
C VAL A 134 -1.62 -10.38 9.11
N SER A 135 -0.83 -10.38 8.04
CA SER A 135 -1.28 -10.29 6.66
C SER A 135 -1.51 -11.66 6.03
N GLN A 136 -2.18 -11.69 4.88
CA GLN A 136 -2.43 -12.91 4.13
C GLN A 136 -1.12 -13.69 3.81
N PRO A 137 -0.02 -13.08 3.31
CA PRO A 137 1.23 -13.82 3.05
C PRO A 137 1.98 -14.32 4.28
N GLU A 138 1.74 -13.75 5.47
CA GLU A 138 2.34 -14.23 6.73
C GLU A 138 1.64 -15.51 7.25
N TRP A 139 0.38 -15.71 6.86
CA TRP A 139 -0.37 -16.94 7.14
C TRP A 139 -0.24 -17.98 6.01
N GLU A 140 -0.42 -17.55 4.76
CA GLU A 140 -0.50 -18.38 3.56
C GLU A 140 0.44 -17.82 2.48
N VAL A 141 1.66 -18.38 2.43
CA VAL A 141 2.86 -17.78 1.81
C VAL A 141 2.78 -17.61 0.29
N TRP A 142 1.91 -18.35 -0.40
CA TRP A 142 1.85 -18.40 -1.88
C TRP A 142 0.52 -17.89 -2.43
N GLU A 143 -0.60 -18.43 -1.94
CA GLU A 143 -1.95 -18.07 -2.35
C GLU A 143 -2.96 -18.39 -1.23
N PRO A 144 -4.15 -17.75 -1.19
CA PRO A 144 -5.16 -18.06 -0.19
C PRO A 144 -5.72 -19.48 -0.29
N GLU A 145 -5.54 -20.29 0.76
CA GLU A 145 -5.91 -21.73 0.81
C GLU A 145 -7.37 -21.96 1.18
N GLU A 146 -7.93 -23.13 0.84
CA GLU A 146 -9.34 -23.48 1.10
C GLU A 146 -9.72 -23.61 2.58
N ARG A 147 -8.74 -23.60 3.49
CA ARG A 147 -8.88 -23.83 4.93
C ARG A 147 -9.17 -22.53 5.68
N PRO A 148 -10.34 -22.36 6.33
CA PRO A 148 -10.60 -21.15 7.11
C PRO A 148 -9.70 -21.06 8.36
N PHE A 149 -8.86 -20.03 8.40
CA PHE A 149 -8.33 -19.44 9.62
C PHE A 149 -9.04 -18.10 9.84
N LEU A 150 -9.84 -17.99 10.90
CA LEU A 150 -10.71 -16.83 11.14
C LEU A 150 -10.45 -16.25 12.52
N MET A 151 -10.31 -14.93 12.62
CA MET A 151 -10.42 -14.20 13.88
C MET A 151 -11.89 -13.88 14.13
N ILE A 152 -12.35 -14.15 15.35
CA ILE A 152 -13.69 -13.85 15.85
C ILE A 152 -13.55 -12.87 17.02
N VAL A 153 -14.15 -11.69 16.88
CA VAL A 153 -14.22 -10.66 17.93
C VAL A 153 -15.66 -10.55 18.42
N GLN A 154 -15.91 -11.00 19.66
CA GLN A 154 -17.19 -10.84 20.35
C GLN A 154 -17.07 -9.71 21.40
N PRO A 155 -18.03 -8.77 21.51
CA PRO A 155 -18.10 -7.87 22.65
C PRO A 155 -18.48 -8.60 23.94
N THR A 156 -17.74 -8.32 25.00
CA THR A 156 -18.09 -8.68 26.38
C THR A 156 -18.27 -7.39 27.18
N GLN A 157 -19.24 -7.38 28.11
CA GLN A 157 -19.49 -6.24 28.97
C GLN A 157 -19.16 -6.61 30.42
N ASP A 158 -18.30 -5.83 31.08
CA ASP A 158 -18.05 -5.97 32.50
C ASP A 158 -19.30 -5.56 33.29
N GLN A 159 -19.81 -6.46 34.13
CA GLN A 159 -21.07 -6.26 34.87
C GLN A 159 -20.99 -5.19 35.98
N LYS A 160 -19.79 -4.73 36.36
CA LYS A 160 -19.57 -3.74 37.41
C LYS A 160 -19.26 -2.35 36.86
N THR A 161 -18.44 -2.26 35.82
CA THR A 161 -18.04 -0.99 35.19
C THR A 161 -18.94 -0.60 34.02
N GLY A 162 -19.60 -1.58 33.38
CA GLY A 162 -20.34 -1.39 32.13
C GLY A 162 -19.45 -1.25 30.90
N GLU A 163 -18.13 -1.35 31.05
CA GLU A 163 -17.12 -1.25 29.99
C GLU A 163 -17.29 -2.41 29.00
N ILE A 164 -17.17 -2.12 27.71
CA ILE A 164 -17.24 -3.09 26.61
C ILE A 164 -15.83 -3.39 26.14
N LYS A 165 -15.44 -4.67 26.14
CA LYS A 165 -14.15 -5.14 25.64
C LYS A 165 -14.28 -6.25 24.62
N ALA A 166 -13.30 -6.38 23.74
CA ALA A 166 -13.19 -7.49 22.82
C ALA A 166 -12.74 -8.77 23.52
N ASN A 167 -13.59 -9.80 23.48
CA ASN A 167 -13.14 -11.18 23.62
C ASN A 167 -12.79 -11.71 22.22
N THR A 168 -11.55 -12.15 22.03
CA THR A 168 -11.05 -12.56 20.71
C THR A 168 -10.65 -14.03 20.71
N SER A 169 -11.15 -14.79 19.75
CA SER A 169 -10.81 -16.20 19.53
C SER A 169 -10.51 -16.46 18.05
N PHE A 170 -9.89 -17.60 17.75
CA PHE A 170 -9.46 -17.94 16.39
C PHE A 170 -9.90 -19.35 16.01
N LEU A 171 -10.72 -19.47 14.96
CA LEU A 171 -11.01 -20.75 14.33
C LEU A 171 -9.80 -21.14 13.46
N CYS A 172 -9.20 -22.30 13.70
CA CYS A 172 -7.94 -22.70 13.05
C CYS A 172 -7.92 -24.21 12.75
N PRO A 173 -7.35 -24.66 11.61
CA PRO A 173 -7.12 -26.09 11.38
C PRO A 173 -6.28 -26.68 12.53
N SER A 174 -6.69 -27.83 13.09
CA SER A 174 -6.03 -28.43 14.27
C SER A 174 -4.51 -28.60 14.10
N PHE A 175 -4.06 -28.93 12.89
CA PHE A 175 -2.64 -29.16 12.59
C PHE A 175 -1.82 -27.87 12.45
N GLU A 176 -2.46 -26.70 12.28
CA GLU A 176 -1.82 -25.38 12.20
C GLU A 176 -1.96 -24.58 13.51
N ALA A 177 -2.60 -25.13 14.55
CA ALA A 177 -2.82 -24.44 15.82
C ALA A 177 -1.51 -23.97 16.48
N GLU A 178 -0.43 -24.78 16.41
CA GLU A 178 0.90 -24.38 16.88
C GLU A 178 1.50 -23.27 16.02
N ARG A 179 1.28 -23.28 14.69
CA ARG A 179 1.74 -22.21 13.79
C ARG A 179 1.04 -20.89 14.11
N ALA A 180 -0.27 -20.90 14.34
CA ALA A 180 -1.05 -19.72 14.70
C ALA A 180 -0.55 -19.05 16.00
N LEU A 181 -0.12 -19.84 16.98
CA LEU A 181 0.50 -19.34 18.23
C LEU A 181 1.88 -18.69 18.02
N LEU A 182 2.58 -19.03 16.94
CA LEU A 182 3.92 -18.52 16.61
C LEU A 182 3.90 -17.25 15.75
N LEU A 183 2.73 -16.80 15.29
CA LEU A 183 2.57 -15.58 14.45
C LEU A 183 2.91 -14.27 15.18
N GLY A 184 3.13 -14.28 16.50
CA GLY A 184 3.49 -13.09 17.27
C GLY A 184 2.39 -12.02 17.33
N MET A 185 1.12 -12.42 17.19
CA MET A 185 -0.02 -11.50 17.19
C MET A 185 -0.09 -10.66 18.49
N PRO A 186 -0.45 -9.37 18.41
CA PRO A 186 -0.36 -8.41 19.51
C PRO A 186 -1.55 -8.55 20.47
N PHE A 187 -1.42 -9.46 21.42
CA PHE A 187 -2.33 -9.69 22.54
C PHE A 187 -1.53 -9.75 23.85
N SER A 188 -2.02 -9.13 24.91
CA SER A 188 -1.38 -9.22 26.24
C SER A 188 -1.52 -10.61 26.87
N GLU A 189 -2.59 -11.33 26.51
CA GLU A 189 -2.90 -12.69 26.98
C GLU A 189 -2.79 -13.71 25.83
N PRO A 190 -2.56 -15.00 26.11
CA PRO A 190 -2.53 -16.05 25.09
C PRO A 190 -3.85 -16.12 24.30
N ILE A 191 -3.75 -16.18 22.97
CA ILE A 191 -4.91 -16.29 22.07
C ILE A 191 -5.70 -17.59 22.31
N GLN A 192 -7.03 -17.52 22.23
CA GLN A 192 -7.90 -18.69 22.30
C GLN A 192 -8.06 -19.31 20.92
N ILE A 193 -7.58 -20.55 20.73
CA ILE A 193 -7.80 -21.33 19.50
C ILE A 193 -9.05 -22.21 19.63
N ILE A 194 -9.85 -22.25 18.57
CA ILE A 194 -10.95 -23.18 18.32
C ILE A 194 -10.46 -24.12 17.20
N PRO A 195 -9.93 -25.30 17.54
CA PRO A 195 -9.37 -26.21 16.54
C PRO A 195 -10.47 -26.96 15.77
N TRP A 196 -10.26 -27.15 14.47
CA TRP A 196 -11.11 -28.02 13.63
C TRP A 196 -10.27 -29.03 12.83
N GLU A 197 -10.69 -30.30 12.86
CA GLU A 197 -10.02 -31.38 12.12
C GLU A 197 -10.35 -31.33 10.62
N GLU A 198 -9.43 -31.76 9.74
CA GLU A 198 -9.57 -31.75 8.26
C GLU A 198 -10.85 -32.43 7.70
N HIS A 199 -11.55 -33.24 8.51
CA HIS A 199 -12.79 -33.93 8.15
C HIS A 199 -14.06 -33.35 8.80
N TRP A 200 -13.93 -32.27 9.56
CA TRP A 200 -15.04 -31.55 10.20
C TRP A 200 -15.52 -30.40 9.32
N ASN A 201 -16.72 -29.90 9.60
CA ASN A 201 -17.18 -28.63 9.03
C ASN A 201 -16.72 -27.49 9.95
N PRO A 202 -15.76 -26.63 9.55
CA PRO A 202 -15.22 -25.56 10.40
C PRO A 202 -16.31 -24.60 10.91
N TYR A 203 -17.32 -24.33 10.10
CA TYR A 203 -18.40 -23.40 10.42
C TYR A 203 -19.37 -24.00 11.45
N SER A 204 -19.65 -25.30 11.37
CA SER A 204 -20.38 -26.04 12.40
C SER A 204 -19.58 -26.14 13.70
N THR A 205 -18.27 -26.41 13.62
CA THR A 205 -17.38 -26.40 14.79
C THR A 205 -17.38 -25.04 15.49
N LEU A 206 -17.37 -23.92 14.76
CA LEU A 206 -17.50 -22.59 15.34
C LEU A 206 -18.85 -22.39 16.06
N MET A 207 -19.96 -22.79 15.44
CA MET A 207 -21.30 -22.72 16.07
C MET A 207 -21.37 -23.57 17.35
N GLU A 208 -20.84 -24.79 17.33
CA GLU A 208 -20.87 -25.74 18.45
C GLU A 208 -19.90 -25.36 19.57
N SER A 209 -18.84 -24.60 19.28
CA SER A 209 -17.82 -24.18 20.27
C SER A 209 -18.36 -23.26 21.38
N GLN A 210 -19.52 -22.63 21.17
CA GLN A 210 -20.09 -21.58 22.02
C GLN A 210 -19.18 -20.35 22.24
N ALA A 211 -18.13 -20.19 21.42
CA ALA A 211 -17.28 -19.00 21.43
C ALA A 211 -18.00 -17.73 20.96
N ILE A 212 -19.19 -17.88 20.37
CA ILE A 212 -20.10 -16.80 20.00
C ILE A 212 -21.41 -17.03 20.77
N SER A 213 -21.75 -16.11 21.66
CA SER A 213 -23.03 -16.12 22.39
C SER A 213 -23.95 -15.01 21.92
N SER A 214 -25.21 -15.34 21.65
CA SER A 214 -26.26 -14.38 21.27
C SER A 214 -27.34 -14.33 22.35
N GLN A 215 -27.85 -13.13 22.61
CA GLN A 215 -28.97 -12.93 23.54
C GLN A 215 -30.34 -13.21 22.88
N ASN A 216 -30.41 -13.24 21.55
CA ASN A 216 -31.68 -13.17 20.79
C ASN A 216 -31.89 -14.36 19.83
N GLY A 217 -31.28 -15.51 20.10
CA GLY A 217 -31.47 -16.74 19.32
C GLY A 217 -30.30 -17.00 18.36
N THR A 218 -30.54 -16.90 17.05
CA THR A 218 -29.51 -17.10 16.03
C THR A 218 -28.43 -16.03 16.13
N PRO A 219 -27.13 -16.38 16.29
CA PRO A 219 -26.08 -15.37 16.40
C PRO A 219 -25.89 -14.59 15.10
N ARG A 220 -25.85 -13.26 15.22
CA ARG A 220 -25.63 -12.33 14.11
C ARG A 220 -24.15 -12.04 13.95
N LEU A 221 -23.57 -12.44 12.82
CA LEU A 221 -22.16 -12.19 12.49
C LEU A 221 -22.04 -11.08 11.47
N MET A 222 -21.21 -10.08 11.75
CA MET A 222 -20.72 -9.19 10.69
C MET A 222 -19.40 -9.70 10.14
N VAL A 223 -19.27 -9.68 8.82
CA VAL A 223 -18.05 -10.12 8.13
C VAL A 223 -17.39 -8.97 7.39
N ASP A 224 -16.08 -9.06 7.23
CA ASP A 224 -15.30 -8.13 6.40
C ASP A 224 -15.75 -8.16 4.94
N GLU A 225 -15.62 -7.03 4.23
CA GLU A 225 -16.03 -6.90 2.84
C GLU A 225 -15.17 -7.74 1.87
N GLU A 226 -13.93 -8.05 2.23
CA GLU A 226 -12.99 -8.82 1.40
C GLU A 226 -13.01 -10.32 1.70
N MET A 227 -13.78 -10.75 2.72
CA MET A 227 -13.82 -12.16 3.12
C MET A 227 -14.42 -13.04 2.01
N ARG A 228 -13.73 -14.12 1.66
CA ARG A 228 -14.04 -15.01 0.54
C ARG A 228 -15.45 -15.58 0.66
N ASP A 229 -16.23 -15.45 -0.40
CA ASP A 229 -17.66 -15.79 -0.46
C ASP A 229 -18.00 -17.20 0.05
N PHE A 230 -17.12 -18.20 -0.16
CA PHE A 230 -17.35 -19.56 0.34
C PHE A 230 -17.35 -19.65 1.88
N ILE A 231 -16.61 -18.78 2.56
CA ILE A 231 -16.55 -18.67 4.02
C ILE A 231 -17.84 -18.01 4.52
N GLN A 232 -18.28 -16.91 3.89
CA GLN A 232 -19.55 -16.24 4.21
C GLN A 232 -20.75 -17.19 4.06
N ARG A 233 -20.81 -17.93 2.94
CA ARG A 233 -21.83 -18.96 2.71
C ARG A 233 -21.69 -20.16 3.64
N GLY A 234 -20.47 -20.51 4.02
CA GLY A 234 -20.18 -21.57 5.00
C GLY A 234 -20.77 -21.26 6.37
N LEU A 235 -20.48 -20.07 6.91
CA LEU A 235 -21.08 -19.54 8.14
C LEU A 235 -22.62 -19.49 8.04
N SER A 236 -23.16 -18.95 6.95
CA SER A 236 -24.62 -18.90 6.72
C SER A 236 -25.24 -20.30 6.71
N SER A 237 -24.58 -21.28 6.10
CA SER A 237 -25.04 -22.67 6.01
C SER A 237 -24.96 -23.42 7.34
N ALA A 238 -24.05 -23.02 8.25
CA ALA A 238 -23.99 -23.50 9.62
C ALA A 238 -25.07 -22.88 10.54
N GLY A 239 -25.83 -21.89 10.04
CA GLY A 239 -26.98 -21.31 10.72
C GLY A 239 -26.77 -19.93 11.34
N PHE A 240 -25.68 -19.23 11.03
CA PHE A 240 -25.45 -17.84 11.46
C PHE A 240 -26.24 -16.82 10.62
N ASP A 241 -26.70 -15.72 11.23
CA ASP A 241 -27.24 -14.56 10.50
C ASP A 241 -26.08 -13.65 10.06
N VAL A 242 -25.53 -13.93 8.88
CA VAL A 242 -24.36 -13.24 8.33
C VAL A 242 -24.76 -11.94 7.64
N VAL A 243 -24.10 -10.84 8.01
CA VAL A 243 -24.23 -9.52 7.35
C VAL A 243 -22.88 -8.97 6.91
N GLY A 244 -22.85 -8.30 5.76
CA GLY A 244 -21.67 -7.56 5.33
C GLY A 244 -21.37 -6.33 6.20
N LEU A 245 -20.13 -5.87 6.12
CA LEU A 245 -19.59 -4.67 6.75
C LEU A 245 -20.47 -3.42 6.48
N LYS A 246 -20.77 -2.66 7.53
CA LYS A 246 -21.55 -1.41 7.50
C LYS A 246 -21.48 -0.67 8.83
N GLY A 247 -22.18 0.45 8.94
CA GLY A 247 -22.55 1.05 10.23
C GLY A 247 -21.37 1.67 10.98
N ARG A 248 -21.37 1.53 12.31
CA ARG A 248 -20.25 1.95 13.16
C ARG A 248 -19.07 1.00 13.05
N VAL A 249 -19.28 -0.28 12.77
CA VAL A 249 -18.20 -1.28 12.61
C VAL A 249 -17.29 -0.91 11.44
N GLU A 250 -17.87 -0.52 10.29
CA GLU A 250 -17.10 0.01 9.15
C GLU A 250 -16.29 1.26 9.53
N GLN A 251 -16.87 2.16 10.34
CA GLN A 251 -16.27 3.44 10.70
C GLN A 251 -15.05 3.33 11.62
N VAL A 252 -14.79 2.17 12.23
CA VAL A 252 -13.62 1.95 13.13
C VAL A 252 -12.30 2.17 12.40
N ARG A 253 -12.13 1.60 11.20
CA ARG A 253 -10.92 1.79 10.37
C ARG A 253 -10.88 3.15 9.69
N GLN A 254 -12.04 3.78 9.46
CA GLN A 254 -12.11 5.09 8.81
C GLN A 254 -11.46 6.18 9.66
N THR A 255 -11.48 6.05 11.00
CA THR A 255 -10.95 7.05 11.95
C THR A 255 -9.60 6.61 12.52
N LYS A 256 -8.53 7.33 12.18
CA LYS A 256 -7.14 6.97 12.52
C LYS A 256 -6.77 7.47 13.92
N SER A 257 -6.06 6.66 14.71
CA SER A 257 -5.43 7.14 15.96
C SER A 257 -4.19 8.01 15.67
N GLU A 258 -3.67 8.69 16.69
CA GLU A 258 -2.46 9.52 16.56
C GLU A 258 -1.25 8.69 16.07
N SER A 259 -1.10 7.46 16.56
CA SER A 259 -0.08 6.50 16.13
C SER A 259 -0.20 6.20 14.63
N GLU A 260 -1.42 5.99 14.13
CA GLU A 260 -1.68 5.73 12.71
C GLU A 260 -1.38 6.96 11.82
N VAL A 261 -1.80 8.14 12.27
CA VAL A 261 -1.51 9.42 11.60
C VAL A 261 0.00 9.69 11.55
N GLY A 262 0.74 9.34 12.61
CA GLY A 262 2.20 9.44 12.67
C GLY A 262 2.89 8.61 11.58
N ILE A 263 2.48 7.35 11.43
CA ILE A 263 3.01 6.46 10.39
C ILE A 263 2.61 6.94 8.99
N LEU A 264 1.33 7.30 8.78
CA LEU A 264 0.84 7.83 7.50
C LEU A 264 1.61 9.09 7.09
N ARG A 265 1.91 10.00 8.02
CA ARG A 265 2.73 11.19 7.75
C ARG A 265 4.15 10.83 7.34
N ALA A 266 4.79 9.90 8.04
CA ALA A 266 6.16 9.48 7.74
C ALA A 266 6.28 8.84 6.35
N VAL A 267 5.41 7.89 6.02
CA VAL A 267 5.47 7.19 4.71
C VAL A 267 5.14 8.12 3.54
N ASN A 268 4.13 8.98 3.69
CA ASN A 268 3.74 9.92 2.63
C ASN A 268 4.78 11.03 2.42
N THR A 269 5.30 11.64 3.50
CA THR A 269 6.38 12.64 3.39
C THR A 269 7.66 12.00 2.84
N GLY A 270 8.00 10.78 3.28
CA GLY A 270 9.17 10.05 2.79
C GLY A 270 9.09 9.70 1.29
N THR A 271 7.90 9.34 0.80
CA THR A 271 7.69 9.04 -0.62
C THR A 271 7.82 10.30 -1.50
N VAL A 272 7.28 11.44 -1.04
CA VAL A 272 7.45 12.74 -1.72
C VAL A 272 8.91 13.18 -1.72
N GLU A 273 9.63 13.02 -0.61
CA GLU A 273 11.07 13.28 -0.56
C GLU A 273 11.83 12.35 -1.52
N ALA A 274 11.52 11.05 -1.60
CA ALA A 274 12.16 10.15 -2.55
C ALA A 274 12.05 10.64 -4.01
N VAL A 275 10.85 11.04 -4.46
CA VAL A 275 10.63 11.64 -5.79
C VAL A 275 11.45 12.92 -5.98
N ARG A 276 11.46 13.82 -4.98
CA ARG A 276 12.21 15.09 -5.03
C ARG A 276 13.72 14.91 -5.08
N GLN A 277 14.25 13.96 -4.31
CA GLN A 277 15.68 13.68 -4.22
C GLN A 277 16.18 12.93 -5.45
N MET A 278 15.40 11.96 -5.95
CA MET A 278 15.64 11.28 -7.23
C MET A 278 15.63 12.25 -8.40
N ARG A 279 14.63 13.15 -8.47
CA ARG A 279 14.48 14.10 -9.59
C ARG A 279 15.76 14.89 -9.86
N LYS A 280 16.52 15.26 -8.82
CA LYS A 280 17.78 16.02 -8.92
C LYS A 280 18.87 15.27 -9.68
N CYS A 281 18.78 13.95 -9.76
CA CYS A 281 19.77 13.05 -10.37
C CYS A 281 19.41 12.59 -11.78
N LEU A 282 18.20 12.90 -12.28
CA LEU A 282 17.75 12.50 -13.61
C LEU A 282 18.65 13.06 -14.73
N TYR A 283 18.92 12.23 -15.74
CA TYR A 283 19.67 12.60 -16.93
C TYR A 283 18.96 12.14 -18.23
N PRO A 284 19.15 12.82 -19.38
CA PRO A 284 18.49 12.43 -20.63
C PRO A 284 18.95 11.06 -21.12
N GLY A 285 18.00 10.22 -21.54
CA GLY A 285 18.26 8.86 -22.01
C GLY A 285 17.84 7.74 -21.06
N LEU A 286 17.37 8.05 -19.84
CA LEU A 286 16.72 7.09 -18.95
C LEU A 286 15.37 6.64 -19.52
N THR A 287 15.02 5.37 -19.36
CA THR A 287 13.67 4.85 -19.64
C THR A 287 12.73 5.02 -18.43
N GLU A 288 11.41 4.94 -18.66
CA GLU A 288 10.41 4.91 -17.58
C GLU A 288 10.75 3.80 -16.56
N SER A 289 11.02 2.57 -17.02
CA SER A 289 11.38 1.44 -16.16
C SER A 289 12.68 1.63 -15.37
N GLU A 290 13.70 2.31 -15.93
CA GLU A 290 14.94 2.64 -15.20
C GLU A 290 14.72 3.68 -14.10
N ILE A 291 13.76 4.60 -14.28
CA ILE A 291 13.35 5.51 -13.19
C ILE A 291 12.58 4.74 -12.12
N THR A 292 11.63 3.90 -12.53
CA THR A 292 10.87 3.04 -11.61
C THR A 292 11.81 2.23 -10.73
N GLU A 293 12.71 1.42 -11.30
CA GLU A 293 13.65 0.58 -10.51
C GLU A 293 14.49 1.41 -9.52
N VAL A 294 14.93 2.61 -9.91
CA VAL A 294 15.73 3.48 -9.04
C VAL A 294 14.90 4.14 -7.94
N LEU A 295 13.66 4.56 -8.20
CA LEU A 295 12.78 5.11 -7.17
C LEU A 295 12.42 4.04 -6.13
N ASP A 296 12.08 2.85 -6.59
CA ASP A 296 11.87 1.62 -5.81
C ASP A 296 13.04 1.36 -4.85
N ASN A 297 14.27 1.37 -5.38
CA ASN A 297 15.49 1.14 -4.59
C ASN A 297 15.84 2.33 -3.67
N THR A 298 15.44 3.54 -4.04
CA THR A 298 15.57 4.76 -3.21
C THR A 298 14.65 4.69 -1.98
N LEU A 299 13.39 4.28 -2.16
CA LEU A 299 12.43 4.04 -1.08
C LEU A 299 12.91 2.93 -0.14
N ARG A 300 13.38 1.81 -0.68
CA ARG A 300 13.96 0.69 0.11
C ARG A 300 15.16 1.12 0.96
N ALA A 301 16.01 2.01 0.44
CA ALA A 301 17.16 2.52 1.19
C ALA A 301 16.76 3.35 2.43
N ALA A 302 15.57 3.96 2.43
CA ALA A 302 14.99 4.66 3.58
C ALA A 302 14.19 3.73 4.53
N GLY A 303 14.13 2.43 4.26
CA GLY A 303 13.36 1.46 5.06
C GLY A 303 11.86 1.46 4.77
N LEU A 304 11.44 1.99 3.61
CA LEU A 304 10.06 1.91 3.12
C LEU A 304 9.91 0.68 2.21
N GLU A 305 8.71 0.14 2.09
CA GLU A 305 8.38 -1.05 1.30
C GLU A 305 7.54 -0.68 0.06
N PRO A 306 8.12 -0.46 -1.13
CA PRO A 306 7.35 -0.12 -2.32
C PRO A 306 6.35 -1.23 -2.69
N PHE A 307 5.12 -0.84 -3.03
CA PHE A 307 4.09 -1.77 -3.51
C PHE A 307 3.57 -1.43 -4.91
N PHE A 308 3.69 -0.17 -5.36
CA PHE A 308 3.52 0.21 -6.76
C PHE A 308 4.35 1.46 -7.10
N ASP A 309 4.72 1.58 -8.37
CA ASP A 309 5.34 2.77 -8.96
C ASP A 309 5.02 2.82 -10.46
N ILE A 310 4.43 3.94 -10.89
CA ILE A 310 3.97 4.24 -12.23
C ILE A 310 4.71 5.50 -12.70
N VAL A 311 5.71 5.32 -13.56
CA VAL A 311 6.40 6.41 -14.25
C VAL A 311 5.92 6.49 -15.69
N LEU A 312 5.39 7.65 -16.09
CA LEU A 312 4.80 7.87 -17.42
C LEU A 312 5.29 9.18 -18.05
N PHE A 313 5.74 9.13 -19.30
CA PHE A 313 6.28 10.27 -20.05
C PHE A 313 5.33 10.76 -21.15
N ASP A 314 5.04 12.07 -21.15
CA ASP A 314 4.13 12.76 -22.08
C ASP A 314 2.85 11.93 -22.37
N GLU A 315 2.59 11.45 -23.59
CA GLU A 315 1.34 10.76 -23.96
C GLU A 315 1.06 9.47 -23.17
N ASN A 316 2.09 8.83 -22.62
CA ASN A 316 1.92 7.68 -21.73
C ASN A 316 1.12 8.06 -20.47
N ALA A 317 1.29 9.29 -19.97
CA ALA A 317 0.60 9.81 -18.79
C ALA A 317 -0.90 10.07 -19.02
N ALA A 318 -1.38 10.03 -20.27
CA ALA A 318 -2.81 10.10 -20.58
C ALA A 318 -3.58 8.82 -20.18
N ASN A 319 -2.88 7.74 -19.81
CA ASN A 319 -3.49 6.54 -19.23
C ASN A 319 -3.33 6.58 -17.69
N PRO A 320 -4.40 6.79 -16.91
CA PRO A 320 -4.29 7.10 -15.48
C PRO A 320 -3.62 6.01 -14.62
N HIS A 321 -3.75 4.74 -15.01
CA HIS A 321 -3.11 3.57 -14.38
C HIS A 321 -1.92 3.02 -15.20
N GLY A 322 -1.39 3.79 -16.14
CA GLY A 322 -0.33 3.34 -17.05
C GLY A 322 -0.80 2.22 -17.99
N GLY A 323 -0.12 1.07 -17.95
CA GLY A 323 -0.32 -0.04 -18.91
C GLY A 323 0.59 0.02 -20.14
N THR A 324 1.63 0.85 -20.10
CA THR A 324 2.69 0.95 -21.11
C THR A 324 3.77 -0.11 -20.86
N ASN A 325 4.71 -0.28 -21.78
CA ASN A 325 5.81 -1.24 -21.64
C ASN A 325 7.05 -0.65 -20.92
N GLY A 326 6.95 0.58 -20.38
CA GLY A 326 8.02 1.30 -19.68
C GLY A 326 9.25 1.65 -20.54
N SER A 327 9.19 1.50 -21.87
CA SER A 327 10.35 1.69 -22.74
C SER A 327 10.49 3.10 -23.31
N LYS A 328 9.62 4.06 -22.93
CA LYS A 328 9.76 5.44 -23.43
C LYS A 328 10.95 6.12 -22.76
N VAL A 329 11.66 6.96 -23.51
CA VAL A 329 12.94 7.55 -23.11
C VAL A 329 12.75 9.01 -22.68
N LEU A 330 13.43 9.39 -21.61
CA LEU A 330 13.44 10.71 -21.02
C LEU A 330 14.24 11.69 -21.89
N GLU A 331 13.55 12.65 -22.49
CA GLU A 331 14.12 13.72 -23.31
C GLU A 331 14.22 15.05 -22.56
N ALA A 332 14.84 16.04 -23.20
CA ALA A 332 15.12 17.37 -22.63
C ALA A 332 13.88 18.10 -22.08
N GLU A 333 12.70 17.82 -22.65
CA GLU A 333 11.45 18.55 -22.41
C GLU A 333 10.30 17.61 -22.00
N THR A 334 10.60 16.34 -21.68
CA THR A 334 9.58 15.36 -21.28
C THR A 334 8.81 15.84 -20.07
N PHE A 335 7.48 15.73 -20.13
CA PHE A 335 6.63 15.91 -18.96
C PHE A 335 6.42 14.55 -18.30
N ILE A 336 6.80 14.47 -17.03
CA ILE A 336 6.88 13.22 -16.26
C ILE A 336 5.71 13.22 -15.27
N LEU A 337 4.87 12.20 -15.32
CA LEU A 337 3.97 11.84 -14.23
C LEU A 337 4.60 10.67 -13.48
N ILE A 338 4.80 10.82 -12.18
CA ILE A 338 5.13 9.71 -11.27
C ILE A 338 3.98 9.55 -10.29
N ASP A 339 3.48 8.34 -10.16
CA ASP A 339 2.49 7.94 -9.16
C ASP A 339 2.99 6.70 -8.43
N VAL A 340 3.16 6.79 -7.11
CA VAL A 340 4.00 5.86 -6.35
C VAL A 340 3.54 5.70 -4.90
N GLY A 341 3.60 4.46 -4.42
CA GLY A 341 3.20 4.11 -3.07
C GLY A 341 4.13 3.09 -2.42
N ALA A 342 4.36 3.30 -1.13
CA ALA A 342 5.12 2.41 -0.27
C ALA A 342 4.37 2.13 1.03
N HIS A 343 4.80 1.10 1.76
CA HIS A 343 4.33 0.83 3.11
C HIS A 343 5.39 1.19 4.16
N LEU A 344 4.91 1.62 5.33
CA LEU A 344 5.66 1.68 6.58
C LEU A 344 4.77 1.08 7.68
N TYR A 345 5.26 0.05 8.38
CA TYR A 345 4.46 -0.71 9.36
C TYR A 345 3.08 -1.16 8.82
N GLY A 346 2.99 -1.41 7.52
CA GLY A 346 1.75 -1.76 6.81
C GLY A 346 0.81 -0.61 6.43
N TYR A 347 1.09 0.64 6.80
CA TYR A 347 0.31 1.80 6.35
C TYR A 347 0.85 2.35 5.04
N SER A 348 -0.04 2.80 4.16
CA SER A 348 0.29 3.15 2.77
C SER A 348 0.59 4.64 2.58
N SER A 349 1.59 4.95 1.76
CA SER A 349 1.61 6.18 0.97
C SER A 349 0.97 5.98 -0.38
N ASP A 350 0.48 7.07 -0.94
CA ASP A 350 -0.15 7.14 -2.25
C ASP A 350 -0.01 8.60 -2.72
N ILE A 351 0.96 8.86 -3.61
CA ILE A 351 1.32 10.21 -4.04
C ILE A 351 1.62 10.27 -5.53
N CYS A 352 1.09 11.30 -6.17
CA CYS A 352 1.31 11.58 -7.58
C CYS A 352 1.86 13.00 -7.78
N ARG A 353 2.85 13.10 -8.67
CA ARG A 353 3.53 14.34 -9.06
C ARG A 353 3.73 14.38 -10.57
N THR A 354 3.22 15.43 -11.20
CA THR A 354 3.48 15.74 -12.61
C THR A 354 4.45 16.92 -12.73
N PHE A 355 5.61 16.75 -13.38
CA PHE A 355 6.70 17.72 -13.43
C PHE A 355 7.66 17.58 -14.63
N PHE A 356 8.48 18.61 -14.87
CA PHE A 356 9.58 18.59 -15.84
C PHE A 356 10.92 18.16 -15.20
N PRO A 357 11.82 17.50 -15.94
CA PRO A 357 13.14 17.09 -15.46
C PRO A 357 14.03 18.27 -15.03
N PRO A 358 15.07 18.05 -14.19
CA PRO A 358 15.88 19.12 -13.59
C PRO A 358 16.68 19.94 -14.63
N PHE A 359 16.95 19.37 -15.81
CA PHE A 359 17.66 20.02 -16.90
C PHE A 359 16.76 20.88 -17.79
N PHE A 360 15.42 20.74 -17.71
CA PHE A 360 14.49 21.63 -18.40
C PHE A 360 14.29 22.91 -17.58
N LYS A 361 14.99 23.99 -17.94
CA LYS A 361 14.93 25.25 -17.18
C LYS A 361 13.62 25.98 -17.39
N LYS A 362 12.98 26.42 -16.30
CA LYS A 362 11.82 27.31 -16.33
C LYS A 362 12.12 28.55 -17.20
N PRO A 363 11.31 28.86 -18.23
CA PRO A 363 11.49 30.06 -19.03
C PRO A 363 11.46 31.32 -18.16
N SER A 364 12.44 32.21 -18.35
CA SER A 364 12.48 33.49 -17.63
C SER A 364 11.43 34.45 -18.19
N CYS A 365 10.74 35.16 -17.30
CA CYS A 365 9.73 36.14 -17.68
C CYS A 365 10.33 37.22 -18.59
N GLY A 366 9.77 37.39 -19.79
CA GLY A 366 10.25 38.35 -20.80
C GLY A 366 11.35 37.84 -21.74
N ALA A 367 11.88 36.64 -21.56
CA ALA A 367 12.77 36.03 -22.55
C ALA A 367 11.99 35.44 -23.73
N SER A 368 12.58 35.47 -24.93
CA SER A 368 12.00 34.82 -26.11
C SER A 368 12.15 33.29 -26.00
N THR A 369 11.10 32.62 -25.51
CA THR A 369 11.01 31.15 -25.54
C THR A 369 11.23 30.64 -26.97
N PRO A 370 12.15 29.69 -27.22
CA PRO A 370 12.31 29.03 -28.51
C PRO A 370 11.00 28.44 -29.03
N GLU A 371 10.76 28.50 -30.34
CA GLU A 371 9.43 28.13 -30.88
C GLU A 371 9.10 26.64 -30.67
N HIS A 372 10.09 25.74 -30.70
CA HIS A 372 9.89 24.31 -30.38
C HIS A 372 9.38 24.10 -28.94
N ILE A 373 9.92 24.83 -27.95
CA ILE A 373 9.40 24.81 -26.57
C ILE A 373 7.97 25.36 -26.53
N LYS A 374 7.66 26.43 -27.29
CA LYS A 374 6.27 26.93 -27.36
C LYS A 374 5.33 25.93 -28.03
N GLU A 375 5.79 25.19 -29.04
CA GLU A 375 5.00 24.17 -29.74
C GLU A 375 4.75 22.97 -28.84
N LYS A 376 5.78 22.42 -28.17
CA LYS A 376 5.60 21.32 -27.21
C LYS A 376 4.71 21.73 -26.02
N LEU A 377 4.84 22.96 -25.53
CA LEU A 377 3.99 23.45 -24.45
C LEU A 377 2.55 23.76 -24.90
N LYS A 378 2.22 23.88 -26.19
CA LYS A 378 0.84 24.17 -26.67
C LYS A 378 0.03 22.88 -26.78
N VAL A 379 -1.21 22.94 -26.31
CA VAL A 379 -2.12 21.79 -26.22
C VAL A 379 -3.29 22.00 -27.16
N GLN A 380 -3.47 21.12 -28.16
CA GLN A 380 -4.63 21.22 -29.06
C GLN A 380 -5.95 20.97 -28.29
N PRO A 381 -6.97 21.83 -28.44
CA PRO A 381 -8.26 21.63 -27.81
C PRO A 381 -8.95 20.38 -28.39
N LEU A 382 -9.53 19.56 -27.51
CA LEU A 382 -10.24 18.33 -27.87
C LEU A 382 -11.58 18.58 -28.62
N LEU A 383 -12.05 19.83 -28.63
CA LEU A 383 -13.28 20.24 -29.31
C LEU A 383 -12.95 21.05 -30.57
N PHE A 384 -13.49 20.61 -31.72
CA PHE A 384 -13.56 21.42 -32.93
C PHE A 384 -14.22 22.78 -32.60
N ASN A 385 -13.43 23.87 -32.70
CA ASN A 385 -13.78 25.28 -32.47
C ASN A 385 -13.69 25.85 -31.04
N ALA A 386 -12.98 25.23 -30.10
CA ALA A 386 -12.66 25.87 -28.81
C ALA A 386 -11.31 26.61 -28.83
N GLU A 387 -11.32 27.95 -28.89
CA GLU A 387 -10.15 28.79 -28.61
C GLU A 387 -10.22 29.30 -27.15
N PRO A 388 -9.11 29.42 -26.41
CA PRO A 388 -7.72 29.26 -26.87
C PRO A 388 -7.09 27.90 -26.57
N LEU A 389 -6.06 27.57 -27.37
CA LEU A 389 -5.03 26.57 -27.05
C LEU A 389 -4.41 26.87 -25.65
N LEU A 390 -4.65 26.01 -24.66
CA LEU A 390 -3.93 26.10 -23.38
C LEU A 390 -2.49 25.57 -23.50
N THR A 391 -1.66 25.88 -22.51
CA THR A 391 -0.35 25.23 -22.35
C THR A 391 -0.38 24.07 -21.36
N THR A 392 0.60 23.17 -21.45
CA THR A 392 0.86 22.10 -20.46
C THR A 392 0.91 22.64 -19.03
N THR A 393 1.50 23.83 -18.83
CA THR A 393 1.53 24.49 -17.52
C THR A 393 0.18 25.05 -17.10
N GLN A 394 -0.67 25.53 -18.02
CA GLN A 394 -2.03 25.95 -17.67
C GLN A 394 -2.92 24.77 -17.29
N VAL A 395 -2.77 23.61 -17.95
CA VAL A 395 -3.43 22.36 -17.53
C VAL A 395 -2.94 21.92 -16.15
N TRP A 396 -1.64 22.06 -15.86
CA TRP A 396 -1.08 21.85 -14.52
C TRP A 396 -1.71 22.78 -13.48
N ASP A 397 -1.80 24.09 -13.77
CA ASP A 397 -2.41 25.08 -12.87
C ASP A 397 -3.90 24.78 -12.61
N ILE A 398 -4.65 24.30 -13.61
CA ILE A 398 -6.06 23.88 -13.47
C ILE A 398 -6.20 22.67 -12.53
N VAL A 399 -5.36 21.63 -12.69
CA VAL A 399 -5.42 20.46 -11.80
C VAL A 399 -4.98 20.81 -10.38
N PHE A 400 -3.97 21.69 -10.23
CA PHE A 400 -3.54 22.18 -8.93
C PHE A 400 -4.63 22.99 -8.21
N GLU A 401 -5.38 23.84 -8.93
CA GLU A 401 -6.52 24.56 -8.38
C GLU A 401 -7.69 23.63 -8.05
N ALA A 402 -7.98 22.65 -8.91
CA ALA A 402 -8.99 21.63 -8.63
C ALA A 402 -8.65 20.86 -7.34
N GLN A 403 -7.39 20.48 -7.14
CA GLN A 403 -6.91 19.85 -5.91
C GLN A 403 -7.09 20.79 -4.70
N THR A 404 -6.77 22.08 -4.85
CA THR A 404 -6.98 23.09 -3.80
C THR A 404 -8.46 23.17 -3.39
N GLN A 405 -9.39 23.16 -4.35
CA GLN A 405 -10.83 23.25 -4.03
C GLN A 405 -11.39 21.97 -3.41
N SER A 406 -10.93 20.77 -3.79
CA SER A 406 -11.27 19.55 -3.05
C SER A 406 -10.71 19.58 -1.63
N ILE A 407 -9.45 19.98 -1.45
CA ILE A 407 -8.81 20.10 -0.13
C ILE A 407 -9.60 21.06 0.79
N HIS A 408 -10.05 22.21 0.27
CA HIS A 408 -10.89 23.15 1.03
C HIS A 408 -12.22 22.53 1.51
N GLN A 409 -12.76 21.54 0.79
CA GLN A 409 -13.99 20.83 1.16
C GLN A 409 -13.78 19.65 2.13
N MET A 410 -12.54 19.19 2.37
CA MET A 410 -12.25 18.07 3.30
C MET A 410 -12.35 18.48 4.77
N ARG A 411 -13.56 18.88 5.19
CA ARG A 411 -13.89 19.35 6.54
C ARG A 411 -15.00 18.48 7.14
N GLU A 412 -15.07 18.46 8.46
CA GLU A 412 -16.10 17.71 9.17
C GLU A 412 -17.51 18.20 8.80
N ASN A 413 -18.41 17.23 8.56
CA ASN A 413 -19.76 17.40 8.02
C ASN A 413 -19.87 17.83 6.53
N SER A 414 -18.76 17.97 5.79
CA SER A 414 -18.83 17.92 4.33
C SER A 414 -19.25 16.54 3.86
N THR A 415 -19.88 16.44 2.68
CA THR A 415 -20.15 15.14 2.05
C THR A 415 -18.93 14.66 1.25
N ALA A 416 -18.78 13.34 1.11
CA ALA A 416 -17.78 12.78 0.19
C ALA A 416 -18.01 13.24 -1.26
N ALA A 417 -19.26 13.46 -1.68
CA ALA A 417 -19.60 14.03 -2.98
C ALA A 417 -19.21 15.50 -3.16
N SER A 418 -19.41 16.37 -2.16
CA SER A 418 -19.06 17.80 -2.28
C SER A 418 -17.56 18.03 -2.48
N THR A 419 -16.73 17.12 -1.95
CA THR A 419 -15.28 17.12 -2.18
C THR A 419 -14.93 16.81 -3.64
N ASP A 420 -15.60 15.83 -4.26
CA ASP A 420 -15.42 15.49 -5.68
C ASP A 420 -15.96 16.59 -6.61
N ILE A 421 -17.12 17.14 -6.29
CA ILE A 421 -17.77 18.21 -7.06
C ILE A 421 -16.87 19.45 -7.12
N ALA A 422 -16.28 19.88 -6.00
CA ALA A 422 -15.45 21.09 -5.97
C ALA A 422 -14.22 21.03 -6.90
N ALA A 423 -13.54 19.88 -7.02
CA ALA A 423 -12.47 19.71 -8.00
C ALA A 423 -13.01 19.60 -9.44
N ARG A 424 -14.14 18.90 -9.59
CA ARG A 424 -14.76 18.63 -10.90
C ARG A 424 -15.35 19.88 -11.55
N ASP A 425 -15.87 20.81 -10.76
CA ASP A 425 -16.38 22.09 -11.23
C ASP A 425 -15.25 22.93 -11.85
N VAL A 426 -14.10 23.08 -11.17
CA VAL A 426 -12.90 23.77 -11.69
C VAL A 426 -12.47 23.20 -13.05
N ILE A 427 -12.35 21.88 -13.16
CA ILE A 427 -11.93 21.21 -14.41
C ILE A 427 -12.99 21.36 -15.51
N SER A 428 -14.28 21.36 -15.14
CA SER A 428 -15.39 21.49 -16.09
C SER A 428 -15.53 22.92 -16.61
N GLU A 429 -15.39 23.94 -15.75
CA GLU A 429 -15.38 25.35 -16.12
C GLU A 429 -14.20 25.70 -17.03
N ALA A 430 -13.06 25.03 -16.83
CA ALA A 430 -11.90 25.13 -17.72
C ALA A 430 -12.06 24.41 -19.08
N GLY A 431 -13.18 23.70 -19.30
CA GLY A 431 -13.48 22.98 -20.55
C GLY A 431 -12.96 21.54 -20.62
N TYR A 432 -12.44 20.99 -19.53
CA TYR A 432 -11.79 19.67 -19.47
C TYR A 432 -12.63 18.60 -18.75
N GLY A 433 -13.90 18.88 -18.41
CA GLY A 433 -14.74 18.01 -17.58
C GLY A 433 -14.89 16.57 -18.07
N GLU A 434 -14.87 16.32 -19.39
CA GLU A 434 -14.93 14.98 -19.98
C GLU A 434 -13.64 14.17 -19.79
N THR A 435 -12.52 14.83 -19.48
CA THR A 435 -11.20 14.22 -19.32
C THR A 435 -10.86 13.86 -17.86
N PHE A 436 -11.62 14.34 -16.88
CA PHE A 436 -11.49 13.93 -15.48
C PHE A 436 -12.41 12.73 -15.20
N THR A 437 -11.92 11.55 -15.58
CA THR A 437 -12.71 10.31 -15.76
C THR A 437 -12.93 9.50 -14.48
N HIS A 438 -12.25 9.81 -13.38
CA HIS A 438 -12.34 9.10 -12.10
C HIS A 438 -12.84 10.00 -10.94
N ARG A 439 -12.85 9.43 -9.74
CA ARG A 439 -13.16 10.08 -8.46
C ARG A 439 -12.02 11.02 -8.03
N VAL A 440 -12.28 12.01 -7.16
CA VAL A 440 -11.22 12.88 -6.61
C VAL A 440 -10.38 12.24 -5.50
N GLY A 441 -10.78 11.07 -4.98
CA GLY A 441 -10.00 10.36 -3.98
C GLY A 441 -10.71 9.22 -3.27
N HIS A 442 -9.98 8.60 -2.37
CA HIS A 442 -10.40 7.47 -1.54
C HIS A 442 -9.86 7.59 -0.13
N GLY A 443 -10.46 6.85 0.81
CA GLY A 443 -9.87 6.63 2.11
C GLY A 443 -8.55 5.87 1.96
N ILE A 444 -7.60 6.17 2.84
CA ILE A 444 -6.28 5.53 2.88
C ILE A 444 -5.85 5.26 4.32
N GLY A 445 -5.19 4.12 4.54
CA GLY A 445 -4.76 3.67 5.88
C GLY A 445 -3.83 2.46 5.79
N ILE A 446 -4.20 1.39 6.49
CA ILE A 446 -3.55 0.07 6.40
C ILE A 446 -3.70 -0.54 4.99
N LYS A 447 -4.69 -0.07 4.22
CA LYS A 447 -4.91 -0.35 2.81
C LYS A 447 -4.82 0.97 2.03
N ALA A 448 -4.26 0.95 0.84
CA ALA A 448 -4.16 2.13 -0.03
C ALA A 448 -5.54 2.69 -0.39
N HIS A 449 -6.42 1.83 -0.91
CA HIS A 449 -7.82 2.15 -1.22
C HIS A 449 -8.77 1.53 -0.18
N GLU A 450 -9.29 2.33 0.75
CA GLU A 450 -10.32 1.93 1.71
C GLU A 450 -11.51 2.91 1.74
N SER A 451 -12.60 2.54 2.40
CA SER A 451 -13.77 3.41 2.52
C SER A 451 -13.50 4.59 3.47
N PRO A 452 -14.19 5.74 3.32
CA PRO A 452 -15.15 6.05 2.25
C PRO A 452 -14.50 6.62 0.99
N TYR A 453 -15.25 6.61 -0.13
CA TYR A 453 -14.77 7.06 -1.44
C TYR A 453 -15.32 8.45 -1.80
N LEU A 454 -14.45 9.37 -2.21
CA LEU A 454 -14.76 10.75 -2.57
C LEU A 454 -15.17 10.84 -4.04
N ASN A 455 -16.44 10.57 -4.32
CA ASN A 455 -17.02 10.66 -5.67
C ASN A 455 -18.38 11.36 -5.63
N LYS A 456 -18.77 12.07 -6.70
CA LYS A 456 -20.05 12.81 -6.81
C LYS A 456 -21.32 12.02 -6.50
N GLY A 457 -21.30 10.69 -6.53
CA GLY A 457 -22.43 9.84 -6.15
C GLY A 457 -22.57 9.64 -4.63
N ASN A 458 -21.50 9.84 -3.85
CA ASN A 458 -21.47 9.60 -2.42
C ASN A 458 -22.00 10.79 -1.60
N VAL A 459 -23.28 11.09 -1.78
CA VAL A 459 -23.95 12.24 -1.15
C VAL A 459 -24.32 12.03 0.32
N ASN A 460 -24.27 10.78 0.81
CA ASN A 460 -24.74 10.42 2.16
C ASN A 460 -23.62 10.27 3.20
N THR A 461 -22.39 9.94 2.79
CA THR A 461 -21.27 9.87 3.73
C THR A 461 -20.79 11.27 4.09
N LEU A 462 -20.87 11.60 5.38
CA LEU A 462 -20.25 12.79 5.96
C LEU A 462 -18.81 12.49 6.38
N LEU A 463 -17.90 13.41 6.07
CA LEU A 463 -16.52 13.36 6.54
C LEU A 463 -16.46 13.69 8.04
N LYS A 464 -15.52 13.05 8.75
CA LYS A 464 -15.32 13.19 10.21
C LYS A 464 -13.86 13.47 10.52
N SER A 465 -13.61 14.16 11.63
CA SER A 465 -12.26 14.26 12.20
C SER A 465 -11.60 12.89 12.34
N GLY A 466 -10.30 12.81 12.01
CA GLY A 466 -9.54 11.56 12.04
C GLY A 466 -9.63 10.70 10.78
N MET A 467 -10.50 11.05 9.81
CA MET A 467 -10.49 10.40 8.51
C MET A 467 -9.33 10.90 7.64
N THR A 468 -8.73 10.00 6.86
CA THR A 468 -7.63 10.28 5.94
C THR A 468 -7.98 9.91 4.50
N PHE A 469 -7.65 10.80 3.56
CA PHE A 469 -8.02 10.69 2.15
C PHE A 469 -6.89 11.07 1.22
N THR A 470 -6.87 10.51 0.01
CA THR A 470 -6.18 11.11 -1.14
C THR A 470 -7.00 12.26 -1.72
N SER A 471 -6.31 13.23 -2.33
CA SER A 471 -6.90 14.27 -3.20
C SER A 471 -6.16 14.26 -4.52
N GLU A 472 -6.72 13.52 -5.49
CA GLU A 472 -6.09 13.04 -6.75
C GLU A 472 -6.77 13.52 -8.06
N PRO A 473 -7.26 14.78 -8.20
CA PRO A 473 -7.85 15.19 -9.47
C PRO A 473 -6.82 15.11 -10.61
N GLY A 474 -7.31 14.84 -11.82
CA GLY A 474 -6.46 14.73 -12.99
C GLY A 474 -7.17 15.03 -14.31
N ILE A 475 -6.38 15.45 -15.29
CA ILE A 475 -6.77 15.72 -16.68
C ILE A 475 -5.95 14.80 -17.58
N TYR A 476 -6.61 14.02 -18.42
CA TYR A 476 -5.98 13.04 -19.31
C TYR A 476 -6.30 13.34 -20.78
N LEU A 477 -5.29 13.79 -21.52
CA LEU A 477 -5.40 14.17 -22.92
C LEU A 477 -4.77 13.09 -23.79
N VAL A 478 -5.63 12.21 -24.30
CA VAL A 478 -5.25 11.08 -25.18
C VAL A 478 -4.33 11.56 -26.31
N ASP A 479 -3.30 10.76 -26.60
CA ASP A 479 -2.23 11.04 -27.56
C ASP A 479 -1.39 12.31 -27.27
N ASN A 480 -1.49 12.90 -26.08
CA ASN A 480 -0.77 14.14 -25.73
C ASN A 480 -0.06 14.09 -24.36
N PHE A 481 -0.78 14.17 -23.24
CA PHE A 481 -0.23 13.96 -21.88
C PHE A 481 -1.35 13.85 -20.82
N GLY A 482 -0.98 13.47 -19.60
CA GLY A 482 -1.84 13.61 -18.42
C GLY A 482 -1.19 14.48 -17.34
N VAL A 483 -2.03 15.06 -16.47
CA VAL A 483 -1.62 15.67 -15.21
C VAL A 483 -2.48 15.06 -14.11
N ARG A 484 -1.83 14.57 -13.05
CA ARG A 484 -2.45 14.28 -11.76
C ARG A 484 -1.62 14.93 -10.64
N HIS A 485 -2.32 15.41 -9.62
CA HIS A 485 -1.73 15.86 -8.36
C HIS A 485 -2.41 15.12 -7.23
N GLU A 486 -1.63 14.39 -6.45
CA GLU A 486 -2.16 13.59 -5.36
C GLU A 486 -1.36 13.78 -4.08
N ASP A 487 -2.11 14.04 -3.02
CA ASP A 487 -1.60 14.19 -1.67
C ASP A 487 -2.56 13.52 -0.70
N VAL A 488 -2.00 12.93 0.37
CA VAL A 488 -2.78 12.40 1.49
C VAL A 488 -3.03 13.48 2.53
N LEU A 489 -4.28 13.57 2.98
CA LEU A 489 -4.79 14.57 3.92
C LEU A 489 -5.50 13.92 5.10
N LEU A 490 -5.49 14.60 6.24
CA LEU A 490 -6.22 14.27 7.46
C LEU A 490 -7.29 15.33 7.74
N VAL A 491 -8.55 14.92 7.87
CA VAL A 491 -9.64 15.80 8.27
C VAL A 491 -9.49 16.15 9.76
N GLN A 492 -9.46 17.45 10.08
CA GLN A 492 -9.34 17.97 11.44
C GLN A 492 -10.46 18.98 11.74
N GLY A 493 -11.63 18.50 12.16
CA GLY A 493 -12.77 19.32 12.51
C GLY A 493 -13.24 20.22 11.36
N HIS A 494 -13.52 21.49 11.68
CA HIS A 494 -13.90 22.50 10.70
C HIS A 494 -12.70 23.30 10.16
N ASP A 495 -11.48 23.03 10.63
CA ASP A 495 -10.26 23.67 10.15
C ASP A 495 -9.86 23.12 8.76
N GLU A 496 -8.79 23.68 8.18
CA GLU A 496 -8.24 23.14 6.93
C GLU A 496 -7.58 21.77 7.21
N PRO A 497 -7.77 20.75 6.36
CA PRO A 497 -7.20 19.43 6.59
C PRO A 497 -5.67 19.47 6.66
N VAL A 498 -5.10 18.61 7.51
CA VAL A 498 -3.65 18.50 7.68
C VAL A 498 -3.05 17.66 6.57
N LEU A 499 -2.11 18.24 5.84
CA LEU A 499 -1.35 17.55 4.80
C LEU A 499 -0.39 16.52 5.42
N LEU A 500 -0.44 15.27 4.98
CA LEU A 500 0.44 14.18 5.45
C LEU A 500 1.64 13.91 4.53
N THR A 501 1.66 14.51 3.34
CA THR A 501 2.79 14.52 2.38
C THR A 501 3.86 15.58 2.68
N GLY A 502 3.75 16.29 3.80
CA GLY A 502 4.65 17.36 4.21
C GLY A 502 4.39 18.67 3.46
N THR A 503 4.54 18.69 2.13
CA THR A 503 4.26 19.87 1.28
C THR A 503 3.76 19.46 -0.12
N ARG A 504 2.73 20.17 -0.60
CA ARG A 504 2.24 20.08 -1.99
C ARG A 504 3.35 20.52 -2.98
N ALA A 505 3.15 20.24 -4.26
CA ALA A 505 4.04 20.72 -5.31
C ALA A 505 4.08 22.26 -5.37
N GLY A 506 5.27 22.84 -5.55
CA GLY A 506 5.48 24.28 -5.74
C GLY A 506 5.34 24.74 -7.20
N GLY A 507 5.26 23.79 -8.15
CA GLY A 507 5.07 24.06 -9.57
C GLY A 507 5.51 22.88 -10.45
N PRO A 508 5.32 22.94 -11.78
CA PRO A 508 5.79 21.89 -12.69
C PRO A 508 7.34 21.81 -12.82
N TRP A 509 8.09 22.62 -12.07
CA TRP A 509 9.55 22.53 -11.91
C TRP A 509 9.98 22.18 -10.48
N ASP A 510 9.02 21.97 -9.57
CA ASP A 510 9.21 21.79 -8.13
C ASP A 510 8.08 20.88 -7.59
N PRO A 511 8.13 19.56 -7.87
CA PRO A 511 7.13 18.59 -7.39
C PRO A 511 7.16 18.45 -5.86
#